data_AF-A0A7C2ZL76-F1
#
_entry.id   AF-A0A7C2ZL76-F1
#
_cell.length_a   1.000
_cell.length_b   1.000
_cell.length_c   1.000
_cell.angle_alpha   90.00
_cell.angle_beta   90.00
_cell.angle_gamma   90.00
#
_symmetry.space_group_name_H-M   'P 1'
#
loop_
_entity.id
_entity.type
_entity.pdbx_description
1 polymer ?
#
loop_
_entity_poly.entity_id
_entity_poly.type
_entity_poly.pdbx_seq_one_letter_code
_entity_poly.pdbx_strand_id
1 'polypeptide(L)'
;ICHGADLAVPGVVKLEEGIEPGGMVAILTLKGELVALGSALMSTEQVIREKKGLAVKTKRVIMEKGTYPPLWKKKEDAKSDSSP
;
A
#
# COMPACT_ATOMS: atom_id res chain seq x y z
N ILE A 1 -2.28 -5.09 1.41
CA ILE A 1 -0.98 -5.33 2.09
C ILE A 1 -1.07 -6.42 3.14
N CYS A 2 -2.09 -6.48 4.01
CA CYS A 2 -2.21 -7.55 5.03
C CYS A 2 -2.27 -9.00 4.48
N HIS A 3 -2.47 -9.15 3.17
CA HIS A 3 -2.40 -10.43 2.45
C HIS A 3 -1.04 -10.69 1.77
N GLY A 4 -0.02 -9.88 2.03
CA GLY A 4 1.33 -10.03 1.46
C GLY A 4 1.57 -9.30 0.13
N ALA A 5 0.62 -8.50 -0.35
CA ALA A 5 0.82 -7.69 -1.55
C ALA A 5 1.89 -6.61 -1.34
N ASP A 6 2.66 -6.32 -2.39
CA ASP A 6 3.57 -5.17 -2.44
C ASP A 6 2.82 -3.84 -2.50
N LEU A 7 3.46 -2.77 -2.05
CA LEU A 7 2.88 -1.43 -2.07
C LEU A 7 3.24 -0.74 -3.38
N ALA A 8 2.23 -0.45 -4.18
CA ALA A 8 2.36 0.34 -5.40
C ALA A 8 2.32 1.85 -5.10
N VAL A 9 2.94 2.65 -5.97
CA VAL A 9 3.00 4.12 -5.84
C VAL A 9 1.63 4.77 -5.61
N PRO A 10 0.54 4.42 -6.33
CA PRO A 10 -0.78 5.01 -6.09
C PRO A 10 -1.36 4.76 -4.69
N GLY A 11 -0.84 3.78 -3.96
CA GLY A 11 -1.26 3.47 -2.59
C GLY A 11 -0.52 4.28 -1.52
N VAL A 12 0.49 5.08 -1.89
CA VAL A 12 1.26 5.92 -0.96
C VAL A 12 0.54 7.26 -0.80
N VAL A 13 0.14 7.58 0.44
CA VAL A 13 -0.50 8.87 0.77
C VAL A 13 0.48 9.86 1.38
N LYS A 14 1.44 9.37 2.17
CA LYS A 14 2.51 10.13 2.81
C LYS A 14 3.76 9.24 2.91
N LEU A 15 4.93 9.86 2.83
CA LEU A 15 6.23 9.23 2.97
C LEU A 15 7.21 10.16 3.69
N GLU A 16 8.29 9.60 4.21
CA GLU A 16 9.40 10.35 4.81
C GLU A 16 10.44 10.75 3.74
N GLU A 17 11.24 11.77 4.06
CA GLU A 17 12.39 12.17 3.26
C GLU A 17 13.58 11.24 3.47
N GLY A 18 14.48 11.15 2.48
CA GLY A 18 15.71 10.35 2.58
C GLY A 18 15.50 8.84 2.47
N ILE A 19 14.36 8.39 1.94
CA ILE A 19 14.17 6.98 1.60
C ILE A 19 15.03 6.67 0.38
N GLU A 20 15.88 5.66 0.51
CA GLU A 20 16.75 5.17 -0.56
C GLU A 20 16.34 3.76 -1.00
N PRO A 21 16.42 3.42 -2.30
CA PRO A 21 16.20 2.07 -2.79
C PRO A 21 17.05 1.03 -2.05
N GLY A 22 16.43 -0.10 -1.68
CA GLY A 22 17.07 -1.15 -0.88
C GLY A 22 17.00 -0.91 0.64
N GLY A 23 16.66 0.30 1.08
CA GLY A 23 16.46 0.64 2.48
C GLY A 23 15.30 -0.12 3.13
N MET A 24 15.43 -0.41 4.43
CA MET A 24 14.33 -0.99 5.21
C MET A 24 13.32 0.11 5.56
N VAL A 25 12.05 -0.13 5.26
CA VAL A 25 10.97 0.84 5.50
C VAL A 25 9.79 0.19 6.22
N ALA A 26 9.06 0.99 6.98
CA ALA A 26 7.80 0.62 7.59
C ALA A 26 6.62 1.15 6.78
N ILE A 27 5.61 0.30 6.59
CA ILE A 27 4.33 0.69 6.00
C ILE A 27 3.36 0.91 7.16
N LEU A 28 2.86 2.14 7.29
CA LEU A 28 1.94 2.55 8.34
C LEU A 28 0.57 2.91 7.76
N THR A 29 -0.48 2.81 8.57
CA THR A 29 -1.75 3.50 8.28
C THR A 29 -1.60 5.00 8.52
N LEU A 30 -2.55 5.81 8.05
CA LEU A 30 -2.59 7.24 8.38
C LEU A 30 -2.82 7.51 9.88
N LYS A 31 -3.21 6.50 10.65
CA LYS A 31 -3.31 6.57 12.12
C LYS A 31 -2.01 6.19 12.83
N GLY A 32 -0.95 5.85 12.10
CA GLY A 32 0.34 5.44 12.66
C GLY A 32 0.41 3.97 13.08
N GLU A 33 -0.54 3.13 12.67
CA GLU A 33 -0.52 1.70 12.99
C GLU A 33 0.42 0.95 12.04
N LEU A 34 1.24 0.05 12.58
CA LEU A 34 2.18 -0.74 11.77
C LEU A 34 1.46 -1.81 10.95
N VAL A 35 1.54 -1.71 9.63
CA VAL A 35 0.95 -2.68 8.70
C VAL A 35 1.98 -3.76 8.35
N ALA A 36 3.14 -3.35 7.87
CA ALA A 36 4.18 -4.25 7.36
C ALA A 36 5.57 -3.60 7.37
N LEU A 37 6.61 -4.42 7.28
CA LEU A 37 7.98 -4.01 6.98
C LEU A 37 8.34 -4.46 5.56
N GLY A 38 9.13 -3.65 4.87
CA GLY A 38 9.52 -3.91 3.49
C GLY A 38 10.86 -3.32 3.11
N SER A 39 11.24 -3.55 1.86
CA SER A 39 12.39 -2.92 1.22
C SER A 39 11.88 -1.85 0.26
N ALA A 40 12.39 -0.64 0.36
CA ALA A 40 12.14 0.40 -0.64
C ALA A 40 12.64 -0.06 -2.01
N LEU A 41 11.84 0.17 -3.04
CA LEU A 41 12.21 -0.06 -4.45
C LEU A 41 12.44 1.25 -5.19
N MET A 42 12.03 2.37 -4.60
CA MET A 42 12.10 3.73 -5.14
C MET A 42 12.58 4.67 -4.04
N SER A 43 13.30 5.73 -4.43
CA SER A 43 13.65 6.83 -3.53
C SER A 43 12.41 7.70 -3.22
N THR A 44 12.52 8.57 -2.22
CA THR A 44 11.48 9.57 -1.91
C THR A 44 11.08 10.37 -3.16
N GLU A 45 12.06 10.86 -3.92
CA GLU A 45 11.83 11.69 -5.11
C GLU A 45 11.14 10.90 -6.23
N GLN A 46 11.49 9.62 -6.39
CA GLN A 46 10.87 8.76 -7.39
C GLN A 46 9.39 8.51 -7.06
N VAL A 47 9.07 8.20 -5.81
CA VAL A 47 7.67 7.97 -5.38
C VAL A 47 6.83 9.22 -5.60
N ILE A 48 7.38 10.42 -5.41
CA ILE A 48 6.68 11.70 -5.65
C ILE A 48 6.44 11.96 -7.14
N ARG A 49 7.41 11.62 -8.01
CA ARG A 49 7.36 11.93 -9.45
C ARG A 49 6.57 10.90 -10.26
N GLU A 50 6.63 9.64 -9.88
CA GLU A 50 6.03 8.54 -10.64
C GLU A 50 4.54 8.36 -10.33
N LYS A 51 3.76 7.91 -11.32
CA LYS A 51 2.31 7.63 -11.15
C LYS A 51 1.97 6.15 -11.07
N LYS A 52 2.94 5.27 -11.32
CA LYS A 52 2.78 3.81 -11.41
C LYS A 52 4.07 3.13 -10.98
N GLY A 53 4.01 1.83 -10.71
CA GLY A 53 5.15 1.04 -10.25
C GLY A 53 5.02 0.61 -8.80
N LEU A 54 5.97 -0.20 -8.35
CA LEU A 54 6.06 -0.69 -6.97
C LEU A 54 6.99 0.22 -6.17
N ALA A 55 6.49 0.78 -5.07
CA ALA A 55 7.25 1.62 -4.17
C ALA A 55 8.00 0.80 -3.11
N VAL A 56 7.36 -0.24 -2.57
CA VAL A 56 7.93 -1.08 -1.50
C VAL A 56 7.63 -2.55 -1.77
N LYS A 57 8.66 -3.38 -1.68
CA LYS A 57 8.55 -4.84 -1.64
C LYS A 57 8.27 -5.29 -0.20
N THR A 58 7.12 -5.89 0.03
CA THR A 58 6.70 -6.35 1.36
C THR A 58 7.56 -7.54 1.79
N LYS A 59 8.17 -7.47 2.99
CA LYS A 59 8.95 -8.57 3.57
C LYS A 59 8.22 -9.29 4.68
N ARG A 60 7.58 -8.55 5.58
CA ARG A 60 6.85 -9.12 6.72
C ARG A 60 5.61 -8.30 6.98
N VAL A 61 4.45 -8.96 7.01
CA VAL A 61 3.19 -8.37 7.45
C VAL A 61 3.09 -8.51 8.97
N ILE A 62 2.74 -7.42 9.66
CA ILE A 62 2.50 -7.41 11.11
C ILE A 62 0.99 -7.34 11.37
N MET A 63 0.26 -6.50 10.63
CA MET A 63 -1.16 -6.29 10.85
C MET A 63 -1.99 -7.51 10.45
N GLU A 64 -2.92 -7.88 11.33
CA GLU A 64 -3.85 -8.98 11.11
C GLU A 64 -4.75 -8.73 9.88
N LYS A 65 -5.20 -9.82 9.27
CA LYS A 65 -6.14 -9.74 8.15
C LYS A 65 -7.51 -9.34 8.68
N GLY A 66 -8.20 -8.45 7.97
CA GLY A 66 -9.54 -8.02 8.34
C GLY A 66 -9.61 -6.85 9.32
N THR A 67 -8.48 -6.35 9.84
CA THR A 67 -8.44 -5.12 10.65
C THR A 67 -9.05 -3.93 9.92
N TYR A 68 -8.85 -3.86 8.61
CA TYR A 68 -9.53 -2.92 7.73
C TYR A 68 -10.31 -3.68 6.65
N PRO A 69 -11.57 -3.29 6.36
CA PRO A 69 -12.36 -3.96 5.33
C PRO A 69 -11.71 -3.81 3.95
N PRO A 70 -11.85 -4.80 3.06
CA PRO A 70 -11.32 -4.72 1.71
C PRO A 70 -12.01 -3.60 0.92
N LEU A 71 -11.24 -2.60 0.47
CA LEU A 71 -11.74 -1.53 -0.38
C LEU A 71 -11.56 -1.81 -1.89
N TRP A 72 -11.03 -2.98 -2.25
CA TRP A 72 -10.90 -3.39 -3.65
C TRP A 72 -12.25 -3.89 -4.15
N LYS A 73 -12.76 -3.27 -5.23
CA LYS A 73 -14.02 -3.70 -5.86
C LYS A 73 -13.87 -5.15 -6.33
N LYS A 74 -14.67 -6.06 -5.76
CA LYS A 74 -14.97 -7.32 -6.42
C LYS A 74 -15.92 -7.00 -7.58
N LYS A 75 -15.77 -7.69 -8.71
CA LYS A 75 -16.58 -7.45 -9.92
C LYS A 75 -18.09 -7.78 -9.76
N GLU A 76 -18.56 -8.17 -8.58
CA GLU A 76 -19.95 -8.59 -8.34
C GLU A 76 -20.91 -7.43 -8.01
N ASP A 77 -20.44 -6.22 -7.67
CA ASP A 77 -21.32 -5.11 -7.27
C ASP A 77 -21.87 -4.27 -8.46
N ALA A 78 -21.77 -4.77 -9.69
CA ALA A 78 -22.25 -4.06 -10.90
C ALA A 78 -23.66 -4.44 -11.36
N LYS A 79 -24.42 -5.21 -10.57
CA LYS A 79 -25.83 -5.55 -10.85
C LYS A 79 -26.69 -5.54 -9.58
N SER A 80 -26.93 -4.35 -9.03
CA SER A 80 -28.11 -4.11 -8.18
C SER A 80 -28.40 -2.62 -8.13
N ASP A 81 -28.49 -2.00 -9.31
CA ASP A 81 -29.23 -0.73 -9.43
C ASP A 81 -29.92 -0.73 -10.80
N SER A 82 -30.84 -1.68 -10.93
CA SER A 82 -31.87 -1.65 -11.95
C SER A 82 -33.16 -2.21 -11.34
N SER A 83 -34.07 -1.26 -11.12
CA SER A 83 -35.54 -1.37 -11.19
C SER A 83 -36.28 -1.16 -9.86
N PRO A 84 -37.52 -0.65 -9.91
CA PRO A 84 -38.28 -0.12 -11.06
C PRO A 84 -38.40 1.40 -11.11
#